data_AF-A0A091T8G0-F1
#
_entry.id   AF-A0A091T8G0-F1
#
_cell.length_a   1.000
_cell.length_b   1.000
_cell.length_c   1.000
_cell.angle_alpha   90.00
_cell.angle_beta   90.00
_cell.angle_gamma   90.00
#
_symmetry.space_group_name_H-M   'P 1'
#
loop_
_entity.id
_entity.type
_entity.pdbx_description
1 polymer ?
#
loop_
_entity_poly.entity_id
_entity_poly.type
_entity_poly.pdbx_seq_one_letter_code
_entity_poly.pdbx_strand_id
1 'polypeptide(L)'
;FFQLSQEKILKIMNMVKNKEVSIEGALHLAQKEVYAEKDSQDLLTGSQFNFSIYKYKRYRWQKRILQIDFNTKTIFNIEKGIIKKQFPFSQVKACEDTERRRFSIVFHGRQDYELEAVSLDDKRKITYLLSRVIQSNSFKRPAESCSGRPAECDVIHEGLLDLQQNTFTSTEWVK
;
A
#
# COMPACT_ATOMS: atom_id res chain seq x y z
N PHE A 1 17.57 -7.12 0.28
CA PHE A 1 17.97 -7.39 1.66
C PHE A 1 16.93 -6.79 2.59
N PHE A 2 16.42 -7.55 3.56
CA PHE A 2 15.46 -7.03 4.55
C PHE A 2 16.23 -6.23 5.60
N GLN A 3 15.86 -4.96 5.78
CA GLN A 3 16.48 -4.07 6.75
C GLN A 3 15.52 -3.90 7.92
N LEU A 4 16.03 -4.12 9.14
CA LEU A 4 15.27 -3.91 10.37
C LEU A 4 14.85 -2.44 10.52
N SER A 5 13.72 -2.19 11.20
CA SER A 5 13.31 -0.83 11.54
C SER A 5 14.36 -0.15 12.44
N GLN A 6 14.47 1.18 12.35
CA GLN A 6 15.46 1.94 13.14
C GLN A 6 15.30 1.72 14.65
N GLU A 7 14.07 1.57 15.14
CA GLU A 7 13.78 1.27 16.55
C GLU A 7 14.35 -0.09 16.97
N LYS A 8 14.19 -1.12 16.13
CA LYS A 8 14.71 -2.47 16.40
C LYS A 8 16.25 -2.48 16.37
N ILE A 9 16.85 -1.76 15.43
CA ILE A 9 18.31 -1.61 15.35
C ILE A 9 18.85 -0.93 16.61
N LEU A 10 18.24 0.19 17.01
CA LEU A 10 18.62 0.93 18.22
C LEU A 10 18.49 0.06 19.47
N LYS A 11 17.42 -0.73 19.58
CA LYS A 11 17.22 -1.66 20.70
C LYS A 11 18.33 -2.70 20.78
N ILE A 12 18.65 -3.37 19.67
CA ILE A 12 19.71 -4.39 19.62
C ILE A 12 21.08 -3.75 19.92
N MET A 13 21.37 -2.57 19.36
CA MET A 13 22.60 -1.84 19.64
C MET A 13 22.73 -1.46 21.12
N ASN A 14 21.63 -1.05 21.76
CA ASN A 14 21.66 -0.69 23.17
C ASN A 14 21.94 -1.90 24.08
N MET A 15 21.41 -3.08 23.73
CA MET A 15 21.72 -4.32 24.44
C MET A 15 23.21 -4.69 24.34
N VAL A 16 23.83 -4.49 23.17
CA VAL A 16 25.28 -4.69 23.00
C VAL A 16 26.07 -3.66 23.80
N LYS A 17 25.66 -2.40 23.75
CA LYS A 17 26.29 -1.30 24.51
C LYS A 17 26.26 -1.54 26.02
N ASN A 18 25.16 -2.07 26.53
CA ASN A 18 24.96 -2.42 27.94
C ASN A 18 25.61 -3.77 28.32
N LYS A 19 26.27 -4.46 27.38
CA LYS A 19 26.84 -5.81 27.57
C LYS A 19 25.82 -6.88 27.97
N GLU A 20 24.53 -6.64 27.70
CA GLU A 20 23.45 -7.61 27.91
C GLU A 20 23.53 -8.75 26.88
N VAL A 21 24.08 -8.47 25.69
CA VAL A 21 24.25 -9.44 24.60
C VAL A 21 25.61 -9.23 23.93
N SER A 22 26.25 -10.33 23.53
CA SER A 22 27.47 -10.29 22.73
C SER A 22 27.20 -9.81 21.30
N ILE A 23 28.25 -9.42 20.58
CA ILE A 23 28.14 -9.02 19.16
C ILE A 23 27.52 -10.16 18.33
N GLU A 24 27.94 -11.40 18.57
CA GLU A 24 27.40 -12.58 17.89
C GLU A 24 25.94 -12.85 18.27
N GLY A 25 25.60 -12.70 19.56
CA GLY A 25 24.22 -12.81 20.02
C GLY A 25 23.31 -11.75 19.40
N ALA A 26 23.83 -10.53 19.18
CA ALA A 26 23.10 -9.46 18.53
C ALA A 26 22.88 -9.73 17.03
N LEU A 27 23.85 -10.34 16.35
CA LEU A 27 23.68 -10.81 14.96
C LEU A 27 22.57 -11.86 14.87
N HIS A 28 22.56 -12.82 15.79
CA HIS A 28 21.51 -13.85 15.81
C HIS A 28 20.12 -13.26 16.12
N LEU A 29 20.03 -12.30 17.04
CA LEU A 29 18.78 -11.58 17.32
C LEU A 29 18.28 -10.78 16.11
N ALA A 30 19.20 -10.08 15.42
CA ALA A 30 18.87 -9.33 14.22
C ALA A 30 18.36 -10.24 13.10
N GLN A 31 19.02 -11.39 12.89
CA GLN A 31 18.57 -12.39 11.92
C GLN A 31 17.20 -12.95 12.30
N LYS A 32 16.99 -13.33 13.56
CA LYS A 32 15.71 -13.86 14.04
C LYS A 32 14.55 -12.88 13.80
N GLU A 33 14.76 -11.59 14.03
CA GLU A 33 13.75 -10.55 13.74
C GLU A 33 13.43 -10.45 12.24
N VAL A 34 14.44 -10.57 11.38
CA VAL A 34 14.26 -10.61 9.91
C VAL A 34 13.51 -11.87 9.47
N TYR A 35 13.82 -13.03 10.05
CA TYR A 35 13.12 -14.29 9.76
C TYR A 35 11.68 -14.28 10.27
N ALA A 36 11.40 -13.74 11.47
CA ALA A 36 10.04 -13.59 11.96
C ALA A 36 9.19 -12.67 11.06
N GLU A 37 9.80 -11.61 10.51
CA GLU A 37 9.15 -10.76 9.51
C GLU A 37 8.87 -11.50 8.20
N LYS A 38 9.75 -12.40 7.76
CA LYS A 38 9.50 -13.30 6.60
C LYS A 38 8.43 -14.34 6.87
N ASP A 39 8.48 -15.06 7.99
CA ASP A 39 7.50 -16.10 8.33
C ASP A 39 6.09 -15.51 8.43
N SER A 40 5.96 -14.32 9.00
CA SER A 40 4.69 -13.58 9.03
C SER A 40 4.20 -13.10 7.66
N GLN A 41 5.10 -12.98 6.67
CA GLN A 41 4.77 -12.61 5.29
C GLN A 41 4.38 -13.86 4.47
N ASP A 42 5.00 -15.00 4.74
CA ASP A 42 4.65 -16.30 4.15
C ASP A 42 3.30 -16.81 4.66
N LEU A 43 2.95 -16.59 5.93
CA LEU A 43 1.63 -16.93 6.49
C LEU A 43 0.46 -16.16 5.85
N LEU A 44 0.73 -15.02 5.20
CA LEU A 44 -0.28 -14.22 4.49
C LEU A 44 -0.36 -14.59 3.00
N THR A 45 0.63 -15.32 2.49
CA THR A 45 0.66 -15.79 1.10
C THR A 45 -0.29 -16.97 0.98
N GLY A 46 -1.36 -16.86 0.20
CA GLY A 46 -2.45 -17.84 0.20
C GLY A 46 -3.74 -17.33 0.83
N SER A 47 -3.69 -16.22 1.57
CA SER A 47 -4.77 -15.82 2.48
C SER A 47 -5.69 -14.73 1.93
N GLN A 48 -6.98 -14.88 2.22
CA GLN A 48 -8.01 -13.86 2.00
C GLN A 48 -8.60 -13.43 3.36
N PHE A 49 -8.71 -12.13 3.59
CA PHE A 49 -9.27 -11.56 4.81
C PHE A 49 -10.50 -10.72 4.48
N ASN A 50 -11.59 -10.91 5.24
CA ASN A 50 -12.85 -10.22 5.02
C ASN A 50 -13.24 -9.44 6.28
N PHE A 51 -13.50 -8.14 6.12
CA PHE A 51 -13.89 -7.27 7.22
C PHE A 51 -15.22 -6.58 6.94
N SER A 52 -16.13 -6.60 7.90
CA SER A 52 -17.28 -5.71 7.87
C SER A 52 -16.81 -4.28 8.16
N ILE A 53 -17.19 -3.36 7.30
CA ILE A 53 -16.83 -1.94 7.39
C ILE A 53 -18.02 -1.08 7.00
N TYR A 54 -17.94 0.21 7.29
CA TYR A 54 -18.86 1.22 6.80
C TYR A 54 -18.14 2.14 5.84
N LYS A 55 -18.67 2.30 4.63
CA LYS A 55 -18.19 3.29 3.67
C LYS A 55 -19.00 4.57 3.81
N TYR A 56 -18.32 5.71 3.87
CA TYR A 56 -18.99 7.00 3.82
C TYR A 56 -19.43 7.32 2.37
N LYS A 57 -20.71 7.65 2.17
CA LYS A 57 -21.24 8.11 0.88
C LYS A 57 -22.31 9.16 1.11
N ARG A 58 -22.10 10.39 0.59
CA ARG A 58 -23.07 11.50 0.54
C ARG A 58 -24.02 11.47 1.77
N TYR A 59 -23.45 11.64 2.96
CA TYR A 59 -24.15 11.73 4.26
C TYR A 59 -24.61 10.43 4.94
N ARG A 60 -24.37 9.24 4.36
CA ARG A 60 -24.72 7.97 5.00
C ARG A 60 -23.56 6.98 5.02
N TRP A 61 -23.45 6.27 6.14
CA TRP A 61 -22.56 5.13 6.32
C TRP A 61 -23.24 3.87 5.77
N GLN A 62 -22.61 3.23 4.79
CA GLN A 62 -23.17 2.04 4.16
C GLN A 62 -22.31 0.83 4.52
N LYS A 63 -22.92 -0.21 5.10
CA LYS A 63 -22.22 -1.44 5.43
C LYS A 63 -21.68 -2.11 4.16
N ARG A 64 -20.44 -2.57 4.21
CA ARG A 64 -19.69 -3.24 3.14
C ARG A 64 -18.85 -4.36 3.72
N ILE A 65 -18.40 -5.26 2.85
CA ILE A 65 -17.25 -6.12 3.13
C ILE A 65 -16.05 -5.52 2.41
N LEU A 66 -14.98 -5.26 3.17
CA LEU A 66 -13.65 -5.01 2.65
C LEU A 66 -12.90 -6.34 2.62
N GLN A 67 -12.64 -6.86 1.43
CA GLN A 67 -11.89 -8.08 1.26
C GLN A 67 -10.47 -7.73 0.82
N ILE A 68 -9.46 -8.21 1.54
CA ILE A 68 -8.05 -8.09 1.19
C ILE A 68 -7.57 -9.47 0.78
N ASP A 69 -7.31 -9.65 -0.50
CA ASP A 69 -6.93 -10.95 -1.07
C ASP A 69 -5.48 -10.90 -1.57
N PHE A 70 -4.60 -11.65 -0.91
CA PHE A 70 -3.18 -11.72 -1.26
C PHE A 70 -2.91 -12.65 -2.45
N ASN A 71 -3.85 -13.55 -2.80
CA ASN A 71 -3.74 -14.43 -3.96
C ASN A 71 -3.89 -13.63 -5.24
N THR A 72 -4.97 -12.86 -5.33
CA THR A 72 -5.24 -11.97 -6.47
C THR A 72 -4.58 -10.60 -6.34
N LYS A 73 -3.90 -10.33 -5.21
CA LYS A 73 -3.24 -9.05 -4.89
C LYS A 73 -4.18 -7.86 -5.10
N THR A 74 -5.41 -8.00 -4.64
CA THR A 74 -6.49 -7.05 -4.89
C THR A 74 -7.33 -6.84 -3.64
N ILE A 75 -7.74 -5.59 -3.40
CA ILE A 75 -8.71 -5.22 -2.37
C ILE A 75 -10.07 -5.06 -3.03
N PHE A 76 -11.09 -5.74 -2.53
CA PHE A 76 -12.46 -5.64 -3.03
C PHE A 76 -13.36 -4.90 -2.04
N ASN A 77 -14.23 -4.06 -2.58
CA ASN A 77 -15.38 -3.53 -1.85
C ASN A 77 -16.63 -4.26 -2.31
N ILE A 78 -17.26 -5.00 -1.40
CA ILE A 78 -18.43 -5.83 -1.69
C ILE A 78 -19.63 -5.27 -0.94
N GLU A 79 -20.74 -5.12 -1.67
CA GLU A 79 -22.03 -4.72 -1.15
C GLU A 79 -23.06 -5.80 -1.44
N LYS A 80 -23.65 -6.40 -0.39
CA LYS A 80 -24.71 -7.42 -0.53
C LYS A 80 -24.29 -8.55 -1.51
N GLY A 81 -23.04 -9.01 -1.42
CA GLY A 81 -22.49 -10.05 -2.30
C GLY A 81 -21.99 -9.56 -3.67
N ILE A 82 -22.23 -8.30 -4.04
CA ILE A 82 -21.81 -7.74 -5.34
C ILE A 82 -20.54 -6.91 -5.17
N ILE A 83 -19.50 -7.21 -5.95
CA ILE A 83 -18.28 -6.40 -6.00
C ILE A 83 -18.60 -5.03 -6.62
N LYS A 84 -18.46 -3.95 -5.84
CA LYS A 84 -18.68 -2.56 -6.27
C LYS A 84 -17.41 -1.87 -6.75
N LYS A 85 -16.28 -2.18 -6.13
CA LYS A 85 -14.95 -1.64 -6.49
C LYS A 85 -13.87 -2.68 -6.25
N GLN A 86 -12.81 -2.58 -7.05
CA GLN A 86 -11.60 -3.39 -6.95
C GLN A 86 -10.40 -2.46 -7.00
N PHE A 87 -9.42 -2.73 -6.15
CA PHE A 87 -8.20 -1.94 -6.05
C PHE A 87 -6.99 -2.88 -6.06
N PRO A 88 -6.24 -2.94 -7.17
CA PRO A 88 -4.98 -3.65 -7.20
C PRO A 88 -4.04 -3.14 -6.12
N PHE A 89 -3.29 -4.04 -5.48
CA PHE A 89 -2.33 -3.69 -4.44
C PHE A 89 -1.34 -2.62 -4.91
N SER A 90 -0.89 -2.68 -6.16
CA SER A 90 0.04 -1.70 -6.76
C SER A 90 -0.44 -0.25 -6.73
N GLN A 91 -1.76 -0.02 -6.61
CA GLN A 91 -2.33 1.32 -6.51
C GLN A 91 -2.34 1.86 -5.09
N VAL A 92 -2.20 1.00 -4.08
CA VAL A 92 -2.22 1.38 -2.67
C VAL A 92 -0.93 2.12 -2.32
N LYS A 93 -1.06 3.40 -1.99
CA LYS A 93 0.06 4.27 -1.60
C LYS A 93 0.27 4.27 -0.10
N ALA A 94 -0.79 4.49 0.66
CA ALA A 94 -0.74 4.61 2.12
C ALA A 94 -2.07 4.19 2.76
N CYS A 95 -2.06 4.02 4.08
CA CYS A 95 -3.25 3.89 4.90
C CYS A 95 -3.15 4.96 5.99
N GLU A 96 -4.07 5.91 6.01
CA GLU A 96 -4.05 6.98 7.03
C GLU A 96 -4.97 6.61 8.18
N ASP A 97 -4.39 6.67 9.36
CA ASP A 97 -5.13 6.51 10.60
C ASP A 97 -5.88 7.82 10.92
N THR A 98 -7.18 7.72 11.14
CA THR A 98 -8.01 8.86 11.59
C THR A 98 -8.68 8.51 12.91
N GLU A 99 -9.34 9.47 13.55
CA GLU A 99 -9.88 9.26 14.89
C GLU A 99 -10.81 8.05 15.03
N ARG A 100 -10.77 7.42 16.21
CA ARG A 100 -11.63 6.29 16.60
C ARG A 100 -11.42 5.08 15.68
N ARG A 101 -12.48 4.64 14.98
CA ARG A 101 -12.49 3.48 14.08
C ARG A 101 -12.36 3.86 12.61
N ARG A 102 -12.21 5.15 12.30
CA ARG A 102 -12.10 5.64 10.93
C ARG A 102 -10.68 5.47 10.42
N PHE A 103 -10.54 5.31 9.12
CA PHE A 103 -9.27 5.26 8.40
C PHE A 103 -9.54 5.54 6.92
N SER A 104 -8.50 5.91 6.17
CA SER A 104 -8.58 6.06 4.71
C SER A 104 -7.52 5.20 4.03
N ILE A 105 -7.88 4.65 2.86
CA ILE A 105 -6.91 4.03 1.97
C ILE A 105 -6.56 5.04 0.88
N VAL A 106 -5.29 5.43 0.81
CA VAL A 106 -4.76 6.41 -0.13
C VAL A 106 -4.23 5.69 -1.37
N PHE A 107 -4.61 6.17 -2.55
CA PHE A 107 -4.26 5.54 -3.82
C PHE A 107 -3.44 6.47 -4.72
N HIS A 108 -2.64 5.87 -5.60
CA HIS A 108 -2.00 6.62 -6.69
C HIS A 108 -3.04 7.05 -7.73
N GLY A 109 -3.13 8.36 -8.01
CA GLY A 109 -3.95 8.93 -9.09
C GLY A 109 -5.47 8.81 -8.89
N ARG A 110 -5.95 8.58 -7.66
CA ARG A 110 -7.37 8.44 -7.32
C ARG A 110 -7.67 9.08 -5.96
N GLN A 111 -8.94 9.40 -5.74
CA GLN A 111 -9.41 9.89 -4.45
C GLN A 111 -9.28 8.83 -3.35
N ASP A 112 -8.94 9.30 -2.15
CA ASP A 112 -8.86 8.48 -0.95
C ASP A 112 -10.20 7.82 -0.60
N TYR A 113 -10.08 6.64 -0.01
CA TYR A 113 -11.22 5.80 0.28
C TYR A 113 -11.47 5.73 1.78
N GLU A 114 -12.33 6.63 2.25
CA GLU A 114 -12.72 6.75 3.66
C GLU A 114 -13.64 5.61 4.11
N LEU A 115 -13.26 5.00 5.22
CA LEU A 115 -13.89 3.82 5.81
C LEU A 115 -13.96 3.93 7.34
N GLU A 116 -14.94 3.26 7.94
CA GLU A 116 -14.99 3.02 9.39
C GLU A 116 -15.06 1.52 9.65
N ALA A 117 -14.17 1.01 10.50
CA ALA A 117 -14.19 -0.39 10.93
C ALA A 117 -15.32 -0.62 11.96
N VAL A 118 -15.81 -1.87 12.07
CA VAL A 118 -16.82 -2.24 13.08
C VAL A 118 -16.23 -2.16 14.49
N SER A 119 -14.95 -2.51 14.65
CA SER A 119 -14.23 -2.47 15.93
C SER A 119 -12.84 -1.85 15.79
N LEU A 120 -12.25 -1.44 16.92
CA LEU A 120 -10.85 -0.99 16.95
C LEU A 120 -9.88 -2.14 16.62
N ASP A 121 -10.24 -3.37 16.98
CA ASP A 121 -9.45 -4.55 16.67
C ASP A 121 -9.42 -4.83 15.16
N ASP A 122 -10.58 -4.77 14.50
CA ASP A 122 -10.67 -4.88 13.03
C ASP A 122 -9.85 -3.79 12.35
N LYS A 123 -9.94 -2.54 12.84
CA LYS A 123 -9.11 -1.44 12.33
C LYS A 123 -7.62 -1.76 12.43
N ARG A 124 -7.15 -2.26 13.57
CA ARG A 124 -5.74 -2.64 13.77
C ARG A 124 -5.32 -3.75 12.80
N LYS A 125 -6.15 -4.79 12.65
CA LYS A 125 -5.91 -5.90 11.71
C LYS A 125 -5.87 -5.43 10.26
N ILE A 126 -6.83 -4.61 9.83
CA ILE A 126 -6.87 -4.03 8.49
C ILE A 126 -5.61 -3.18 8.23
N THR A 127 -5.27 -2.30 9.17
CA THR A 127 -4.09 -1.42 9.07
C THR A 127 -2.80 -2.24 8.95
N TYR A 128 -2.68 -3.28 9.77
CA TYR A 128 -1.56 -4.22 9.70
C TYR A 128 -1.46 -4.89 8.32
N LEU A 129 -2.57 -5.44 7.79
CA LEU A 129 -2.57 -6.05 6.46
C LEU A 129 -2.21 -5.04 5.36
N LEU A 130 -2.75 -3.82 5.41
CA LEU A 130 -2.43 -2.76 4.44
C LEU A 130 -0.96 -2.33 4.51
N SER A 131 -0.35 -2.26 5.70
CA SER A 131 1.08 -1.99 5.83
C SER A 131 1.94 -3.04 5.11
N ARG A 132 1.54 -4.31 5.15
CA ARG A 132 2.22 -5.40 4.41
C ARG A 132 2.06 -5.25 2.90
N VAL A 133 0.88 -4.84 2.44
CA VAL A 133 0.64 -4.51 1.03
C VAL A 133 1.59 -3.40 0.57
N ILE A 134 1.66 -2.29 1.32
CA ILE A 134 2.50 -1.13 1.00
C ILE A 134 3.99 -1.48 1.00
N GLN A 135 4.45 -2.23 2.01
CA GLN A 135 5.84 -2.72 2.06
C GLN A 135 6.16 -3.61 0.86
N SER A 136 5.26 -4.56 0.53
CA SER A 136 5.44 -5.48 -0.60
C SER A 136 5.48 -4.75 -1.95
N ASN A 137 4.76 -3.63 -2.10
CA ASN A 137 4.85 -2.78 -3.30
C ASN A 137 6.23 -2.10 -3.41
N SER A 138 6.84 -1.74 -2.28
CA SER A 138 8.14 -1.06 -2.25
C SER A 138 9.29 -1.99 -2.63
N PHE A 139 9.25 -3.27 -2.21
CA PHE A 139 10.25 -4.27 -2.60
C PHE A 139 10.20 -4.67 -4.07
N LYS A 140 9.07 -4.42 -4.76
CA LYS A 140 8.89 -4.75 -6.18
C LYS A 140 9.21 -3.61 -7.13
N ARG A 141 9.48 -2.41 -6.64
CA ARG A 141 10.27 -1.48 -7.44
C ARG A 141 11.68 -2.05 -7.39
N PRO A 142 12.26 -2.54 -8.50
CA PRO A 142 13.69 -2.51 -8.61
C PRO A 142 14.08 -1.08 -8.22
N ALA A 143 15.17 -0.90 -7.48
CA ALA A 143 15.83 0.39 -7.53
C ALA A 143 15.93 0.72 -9.02
N GLU A 144 15.15 1.70 -9.48
CA GLU A 144 15.39 2.32 -10.76
C GLU A 144 16.72 3.02 -10.54
N SER A 145 17.80 2.25 -10.68
CA SER A 145 19.05 2.75 -11.18
C SER A 145 18.68 3.60 -12.37
N CYS A 146 18.79 4.93 -12.19
CA CYS A 146 18.70 5.92 -13.25
C CYS A 146 19.85 5.65 -14.24
N SER A 147 19.72 4.61 -15.06
CA SER A 147 20.64 4.26 -16.13
C SER A 147 19.93 3.31 -17.10
N GLY A 148 18.86 3.81 -17.71
CA GLY A 148 18.26 3.19 -18.90
C GLY A 148 17.84 4.32 -19.80
N ARG A 149 18.51 4.45 -20.96
CA ARG A 149 18.06 5.33 -22.05
C ARG A 149 16.54 5.13 -22.24
N PRO A 150 15.76 6.19 -22.48
CA PRO A 150 14.36 6.00 -22.87
C PRO A 150 14.35 5.07 -24.08
N ALA A 151 13.59 3.99 -23.97
CA ALA A 151 13.27 3.16 -25.11
C ALA A 151 12.68 4.09 -26.18
N GLU A 152 13.22 3.96 -27.39
CA GLU A 152 12.84 4.70 -28.57
C GLU A 152 11.32 4.77 -28.64
N CYS A 153 10.78 5.98 -28.44
CA CYS A 153 9.35 6.20 -28.48
C CYS A 153 8.93 6.08 -29.95
N ASP A 154 8.42 4.91 -30.33
CA ASP A 154 7.83 4.73 -31.66
C ASP A 154 6.66 5.72 -31.81
N VAL A 155 6.85 6.66 -32.74
CA VAL A 155 5.86 7.66 -33.12
C VAL A 155 4.70 6.93 -33.78
N ILE A 156 3.56 6.85 -33.09
CA ILE A 156 2.37 6.14 -33.58
C ILE A 156 1.76 6.88 -34.78
N HIS A 157 1.92 8.22 -34.85
CA HIS A 157 1.57 9.04 -36.01
C HIS A 157 2.29 10.39 -35.97
N GLU A 158 2.88 10.79 -37.10
CA GLU A 158 3.45 12.12 -37.34
C GLU A 158 2.53 12.95 -38.24
N GLY A 159 2.40 14.24 -37.94
CA GLY A 159 1.58 15.18 -38.71
C GLY A 159 1.72 16.61 -38.18
N LEU A 160 1.62 17.60 -39.07
CA LEU A 160 1.57 19.02 -38.70
C LEU A 160 0.19 19.34 -38.09
N LEU A 161 0.20 19.88 -36.87
CA LEU A 161 -1.01 20.37 -36.18
C LEU A 161 -0.82 21.85 -35.86
N ASP A 162 -1.81 22.66 -36.22
CA ASP A 162 -1.84 24.08 -35.87
C ASP A 162 -2.42 24.26 -34.46
N LEU A 163 -1.65 24.91 -33.59
CA LEU A 163 -2.06 25.18 -32.20
C LEU A 163 -2.80 26.51 -32.13
N GLN A 164 -4.14 26.46 -32.08
CA GLN A 164 -4.96 27.66 -31.97
C GLN A 164 -5.11 28.08 -30.49
N GLN A 165 -4.37 29.11 -30.06
CA GLN A 165 -4.56 29.72 -28.73
C GLN A 165 -5.73 30.70 -28.76
N ASN A 166 -6.90 30.26 -28.27
CA ASN A 166 -7.98 31.18 -27.95
C ASN A 166 -7.80 31.72 -26.52
N THR A 167 -8.12 33.00 -26.34
CA THR A 167 -7.85 33.82 -25.15
C THR A 167 -8.67 33.48 -23.89
N PHE A 168 -9.30 32.31 -23.84
CA PHE A 168 -9.94 31.79 -22.63
C PHE A 168 -9.51 30.34 -22.44
N THR A 169 -9.07 30.03 -21.22
CA THR A 169 -8.37 28.80 -20.79
C THR A 169 -9.12 27.50 -21.10
N SER A 170 -9.10 27.07 -22.35
CA SER A 170 -9.40 25.71 -22.80
C SER A 170 -8.61 25.44 -24.07
N THR A 171 -7.69 24.48 -24.00
CA THR A 171 -6.92 24.01 -25.15
C THR A 171 -7.68 22.86 -25.79
N GLU A 172 -8.17 23.05 -27.01
CA GLU A 172 -8.77 21.98 -27.81
C GLU A 172 -7.91 21.67 -29.03
N TRP A 173 -7.69 20.38 -29.28
CA TRP A 173 -6.95 19.89 -30.45
C TRP A 173 -7.92 19.75 -31.60
N VAL A 174 -7.69 20.50 -32.68
CA VAL A 174 -8.48 20.42 -33.92
C VAL A 174 -7.62 19.74 -34.99
N LYS A 175 -8.28 18.99 -35.87
CA LYS A 175 -7.67 18.25 -36.98
C LYS A 175 -7.46 19.14 -38.20
#